data_AF-A0A1Q9DWN8-F1
#
_entry.id   AF-A0A1Q9DWN8-F1
#
_cell.length_a   1.000
_cell.length_b   1.000
_cell.length_c   1.000
_cell.angle_alpha   90.00
_cell.angle_beta   90.00
_cell.angle_gamma   90.00
#
_symmetry.space_group_name_H-M   'P 1'
#
loop_
_entity.id
_entity.type
_entity.pdbx_description
1 polymer ?
#
loop_
_entity_poly.entity_id
_entity_poly.type
_entity_poly.pdbx_seq_one_letter_code
_entity_poly.pdbx_strand_id
1 'polypeptide(L)'
;MSWLVVGKKYLKKDSSDIFEFVGMGSEHGTFKVLDLHGTATEHVFPHADLKLFRATDKAVPAKLALELATKLQMDVCDTWSLELEKAQVQAALLTNHSEMLVFVVARESLLDVSQLLFTNTHKIYAAGKIKKHGLKIYPFGSVQLLKEDLAKKQEAQQAGKVLLKVKSSGRQYQVLAGKVDIQKETGAIPAFFWIPSTEEEAEATMDLSSTVYQGWLEIPCLKARKPLQAGEQLQYYKPPVQTGRKKLKTTRLAFGKAGFVQPFKASWKGRSANSMSCCSTCAPASTVPALLWQRAMVEIQERVALAFAGGRHVPIPPALLVVGSDGSKYLKVRPSHGAICKLICGEAKCKEAKNPSLAASPALAKLHGQIQKALEPDQPGDDIFEAKDCKRKQLSKKADAPETVTISVNGTDVVLLAPKSSKTTDLIVKMEPQMMQAVFDMLAVDCEACFRELPKRAYTRSGKYRGKRGRSEEHSGKDEES
;
A
#
# COMPACT_ATOMS: atom_id res chain seq x y z
N MET A 1 41.07 9.05 11.90
CA MET A 1 40.97 9.71 10.57
C MET A 1 39.92 10.79 10.69
N SER A 2 40.29 12.06 10.59
CA SER A 2 39.37 13.19 10.79
C SER A 2 38.72 13.60 9.48
N TRP A 3 37.40 13.77 9.49
CA TRP A 3 36.61 14.18 8.31
C TRP A 3 35.96 15.54 8.55
N LEU A 4 35.83 16.40 7.53
CA LEU A 4 35.11 17.67 7.65
C LEU A 4 33.70 17.54 7.06
N VAL A 5 32.66 17.98 7.77
CA VAL A 5 31.30 18.06 7.22
C VAL A 5 31.01 19.49 6.78
N VAL A 6 30.68 19.67 5.50
CA VAL A 6 30.27 20.96 4.92
C VAL A 6 28.84 20.83 4.45
N GLY A 7 27.91 21.33 5.25
CA GLY A 7 26.47 21.09 5.05
C GLY A 7 26.14 19.59 5.09
N LYS A 8 25.83 18.98 3.94
CA LYS A 8 25.52 17.55 3.79
C LYS A 8 26.64 16.73 3.11
N LYS A 9 27.80 17.33 2.84
CA LYS A 9 28.92 16.68 2.16
C LYS A 9 30.02 16.31 3.17
N TYR A 10 30.60 15.10 3.03
CA TYR A 10 31.71 14.62 3.85
C TYR A 10 33.04 14.85 3.11
N LEU A 11 34.04 15.37 3.82
CA LEU A 11 35.39 15.65 3.32
C LEU A 11 36.42 14.82 4.11
N LYS A 12 37.37 14.17 3.44
CA LYS A 12 38.50 13.52 4.13
C LYS A 12 39.64 14.53 4.23
N LYS A 13 40.20 14.75 5.42
CA LYS A 13 41.27 15.73 5.62
C LYS A 13 42.56 15.38 4.86
N ASP A 14 42.79 14.09 4.57
CA ASP A 14 44.09 13.56 4.13
C ASP A 14 43.98 12.53 2.96
N SER A 15 43.08 12.74 1.99
CA SER A 15 42.91 11.83 0.84
C SER A 15 42.51 12.61 -0.40
N SER A 16 43.41 12.67 -1.39
CA SER A 16 43.19 13.35 -2.68
C SER A 16 42.06 12.75 -3.52
N ASP A 17 41.58 11.54 -3.18
CA ASP A 17 40.60 10.78 -4.00
C ASP A 17 39.16 11.31 -3.96
N ILE A 18 38.87 12.32 -3.14
CA ILE A 18 37.50 12.83 -2.94
C ILE A 18 37.47 14.36 -2.98
N PHE A 19 38.43 15.00 -2.31
CA PHE A 19 38.51 16.45 -2.22
C PHE A 19 39.97 16.89 -2.12
N GLU A 20 40.40 17.85 -2.93
CA GLU A 20 41.75 18.42 -2.94
C GLU A 20 41.65 19.92 -2.62
N PHE A 21 42.38 20.38 -1.60
CA PHE A 21 42.48 21.81 -1.32
C PHE A 21 43.35 22.45 -2.40
N VAL A 22 42.77 23.37 -3.17
CA VAL A 22 43.45 24.02 -4.31
C VAL A 22 44.17 25.28 -3.86
N GLY A 23 43.52 26.09 -3.01
CA GLY A 23 44.12 27.33 -2.51
C GLY A 23 43.19 28.16 -1.64
N MET A 24 43.77 29.17 -0.98
CA MET A 24 43.06 30.16 -0.18
C MET A 24 43.21 31.54 -0.84
N GLY A 25 42.08 32.15 -1.20
CA GLY A 25 42.00 33.56 -1.58
C GLY A 25 41.79 34.46 -0.36
N SER A 26 41.66 35.77 -0.58
CA SER A 26 41.44 36.77 0.48
C SER A 26 40.09 36.61 1.19
N GLU A 27 39.06 36.10 0.50
CA GLU A 27 37.69 35.99 1.04
C GLU A 27 37.09 34.58 0.92
N HIS A 28 37.73 33.70 0.14
CA HIS A 28 37.23 32.37 -0.16
C HIS A 28 38.33 31.30 -0.12
N GLY A 29 37.94 30.05 0.16
CA GLY A 29 38.77 28.87 -0.06
C GLY A 29 38.25 28.06 -1.24
N THR A 30 39.15 27.61 -2.11
CA THR A 30 38.81 26.79 -3.29
C THR A 30 39.18 25.34 -3.05
N PHE A 31 38.23 24.45 -3.32
CA PHE A 31 38.35 23.02 -3.11
C PHE A 31 37.88 22.28 -4.36
N LYS A 32 38.65 21.30 -4.82
CA LYS A 32 38.31 20.45 -5.95
C LYS A 32 37.68 19.17 -5.45
N VAL A 33 36.63 18.70 -6.12
CA VAL A 33 35.76 17.61 -5.67
C VAL A 33 35.61 16.60 -6.76
N LEU A 34 35.97 15.36 -6.49
CA LEU A 34 35.73 14.26 -7.42
C LEU A 34 34.34 13.68 -7.13
N ASP A 35 33.45 13.77 -8.12
CA ASP A 35 32.15 13.11 -8.07
C ASP A 35 32.29 11.57 -8.18
N LEU A 36 31.17 10.84 -8.17
CA LEU A 36 31.17 9.38 -8.33
C LEU A 36 31.69 8.91 -9.69
N HIS A 37 31.74 9.80 -10.68
CA HIS A 37 32.20 9.54 -12.04
C HIS A 37 33.68 9.93 -12.24
N GLY A 38 34.36 10.42 -11.20
CA GLY A 38 35.73 10.94 -11.31
C GLY A 38 35.80 12.31 -11.99
N THR A 39 34.67 12.98 -12.20
CA THR A 39 34.64 14.35 -12.70
C THR A 39 35.03 15.28 -11.56
N ALA A 40 36.12 16.02 -11.75
CA ALA A 40 36.55 17.02 -10.79
C ALA A 40 35.74 18.31 -10.98
N THR A 41 35.12 18.78 -9.90
CA THR A 41 34.39 20.05 -9.84
C THR A 41 35.01 20.95 -8.78
N GLU A 42 35.28 22.20 -9.13
CA GLU A 42 35.79 23.18 -8.17
C GLU A 42 34.63 23.84 -7.43
N HIS A 43 34.77 23.92 -6.11
CA HIS A 43 33.82 24.52 -5.20
C HIS A 43 34.53 25.61 -4.40
N VAL A 44 33.99 26.82 -4.47
CA VAL A 44 34.48 27.99 -3.76
C VAL A 44 33.59 28.21 -2.53
N PHE A 45 34.20 28.26 -1.34
CA PHE A 45 33.49 28.49 -0.08
C PHE A 45 33.95 29.81 0.56
N PRO A 46 33.03 30.69 0.99
CA PRO A 46 33.37 31.88 1.77
C PRO A 46 34.09 31.52 3.07
N HIS A 47 35.05 32.33 3.50
CA HIS A 47 35.74 32.14 4.78
C HIS A 47 34.77 32.09 5.97
N ALA A 48 33.69 32.86 5.91
CA ALA A 48 32.63 32.86 6.92
C ALA A 48 31.98 31.48 7.13
N ASP A 49 31.97 30.63 6.10
CA ASP A 49 31.38 29.29 6.13
C ASP A 49 32.40 28.21 6.52
N LEU A 50 33.71 28.49 6.45
CA LEU A 50 34.76 27.55 6.85
C LEU A 50 34.65 27.16 8.34
N LYS A 51 34.10 28.04 9.18
CA LYS A 51 33.81 27.74 10.60
C LYS A 51 32.75 26.65 10.80
N LEU A 52 31.94 26.38 9.78
CA LEU A 52 30.93 25.32 9.81
C LEU A 52 31.54 23.94 9.53
N PHE A 53 32.80 23.88 9.12
CA PHE A 53 33.50 22.64 8.81
C PHE A 53 33.83 21.94 10.13
N ARG A 54 33.13 20.84 10.43
CA ARG A 54 33.34 20.09 11.67
C ARG A 54 34.11 18.81 11.43
N ALA A 55 35.16 18.59 12.23
CA ALA A 55 35.80 17.29 12.34
C ALA A 55 34.77 16.24 12.82
N THR A 56 34.69 15.10 12.15
CA THR A 56 33.92 13.93 12.57
C THR A 56 34.78 12.68 12.48
N ASP A 57 34.70 11.85 13.52
CA ASP A 57 35.37 10.55 13.58
C ASP A 57 34.48 9.40 13.05
N LYS A 58 33.23 9.70 12.70
CA LYS A 58 32.31 8.73 12.11
C LYS A 58 32.86 8.23 10.77
N ALA A 59 32.85 6.91 10.59
CA ALA A 59 33.17 6.29 9.31
C ALA A 59 32.22 6.82 8.22
N VAL A 60 32.81 7.29 7.12
CA VAL A 60 32.03 7.72 5.96
C VAL A 60 31.40 6.50 5.30
N PRO A 61 30.14 6.59 4.84
CA PRO A 61 29.53 5.52 4.06
C PRO A 61 30.46 5.13 2.90
N ALA A 62 30.70 3.84 2.72
CA ALA A 62 31.53 3.36 1.62
C ALA A 62 30.98 3.89 0.28
N LYS A 63 31.85 4.44 -0.56
CA LYS A 63 31.47 4.83 -1.93
C LYS A 63 31.01 3.57 -2.65
N LEU A 64 29.85 3.64 -3.30
CA LEU A 64 29.41 2.58 -4.19
C LEU A 64 30.32 2.61 -5.43
N ALA A 65 30.86 1.47 -5.84
CA ALA A 65 31.67 1.39 -7.06
C ALA A 65 30.84 1.87 -8.26
N LEU A 66 31.46 2.63 -9.17
CA LEU A 66 30.76 3.20 -10.32
C LEU A 66 30.06 2.11 -11.15
N GLU A 67 30.71 0.96 -11.34
CA GLU A 67 30.11 -0.19 -12.02
C GLU A 67 28.81 -0.69 -11.35
N LEU A 68 28.75 -0.67 -10.02
CA LEU A 68 27.56 -1.04 -9.26
C LEU A 68 26.49 0.05 -9.38
N ALA A 69 26.88 1.33 -9.35
CA ALA A 69 25.95 2.45 -9.53
C ALA A 69 25.31 2.43 -10.93
N THR A 70 26.10 2.18 -11.98
CA THR A 70 25.61 2.06 -13.36
C THR A 70 24.65 0.87 -13.51
N LYS A 71 24.95 -0.28 -12.88
CA LYS A 71 24.03 -1.45 -12.86
C LYS A 71 22.72 -1.19 -12.12
N LEU A 72 22.67 -0.17 -11.27
CA LEU A 72 21.48 0.23 -10.50
C LEU A 72 20.73 1.41 -11.13
N GLN A 73 21.15 1.92 -12.29
CA GLN A 73 20.39 2.92 -13.02
C GLN A 73 19.04 2.35 -13.49
N MET A 74 18.02 3.20 -13.56
CA MET A 74 16.63 2.76 -13.78
C MET A 74 16.42 2.05 -15.12
N ASP A 75 17.16 2.46 -16.13
CA ASP A 75 17.14 1.96 -17.50
C ASP A 75 17.86 0.60 -17.66
N VAL A 76 18.84 0.32 -16.80
CA VAL A 76 19.62 -0.94 -16.84
C VAL A 76 19.11 -1.97 -15.82
N CYS A 77 18.44 -1.52 -14.77
CA CYS A 77 18.04 -2.39 -13.68
C CYS A 77 16.87 -3.31 -14.06
N ASP A 78 17.13 -4.62 -14.06
CA ASP A 78 16.13 -5.67 -14.33
C ASP A 78 14.88 -5.55 -13.47
N THR A 79 15.01 -5.03 -12.24
CA THR A 79 13.88 -4.87 -11.32
C THR A 79 12.85 -3.88 -11.88
N TRP A 80 13.30 -2.79 -12.49
CA TRP A 80 12.41 -1.79 -13.10
C TRP A 80 11.77 -2.33 -14.38
N SER A 81 12.53 -3.04 -15.21
CA SER A 81 12.00 -3.72 -16.40
C SER A 81 10.93 -4.75 -16.04
N LEU A 82 11.11 -5.49 -14.94
CA LEU A 82 10.12 -6.44 -14.41
C LEU A 82 8.85 -5.75 -13.88
N GLU A 83 8.99 -4.67 -13.11
CA GLU A 83 7.83 -3.92 -12.61
C GLU A 83 7.09 -3.21 -13.76
N LEU A 84 7.79 -2.71 -14.78
CA LEU A 84 7.18 -2.15 -15.99
C LEU A 84 6.39 -3.21 -16.77
N GLU A 85 6.99 -4.38 -17.03
CA GLU A 85 6.29 -5.49 -17.70
C GLU A 85 5.04 -5.92 -16.90
N LYS A 86 5.17 -6.06 -15.58
CA LYS A 86 4.04 -6.37 -14.68
C LYS A 86 2.94 -5.31 -14.76
N ALA A 87 3.29 -4.03 -14.77
CA ALA A 87 2.33 -2.94 -14.92
C ALA A 87 1.64 -2.96 -16.29
N GLN A 88 2.38 -3.26 -17.37
CA GLN A 88 1.82 -3.44 -18.72
C GLN A 88 0.88 -4.64 -18.79
N VAL A 89 1.23 -5.77 -18.18
CA VAL A 89 0.37 -6.97 -18.09
C VAL A 89 -0.90 -6.65 -17.31
N GLN A 90 -0.79 -5.92 -16.19
CA GLN A 90 -1.95 -5.51 -15.41
C GLN A 90 -2.85 -4.55 -16.21
N ALA A 91 -2.26 -3.54 -16.87
CA ALA A 91 -2.99 -2.62 -17.71
C ALA A 91 -3.69 -3.36 -18.86
N ALA A 92 -3.01 -4.26 -19.56
CA ALA A 92 -3.59 -5.08 -20.62
C ALA A 92 -4.76 -5.95 -20.13
N LEU A 93 -4.68 -6.50 -18.91
CA LEU A 93 -5.78 -7.25 -18.31
C LEU A 93 -7.01 -6.36 -18.05
N LEU A 94 -6.79 -5.16 -17.49
CA LEU A 94 -7.83 -4.17 -17.23
C LEU A 94 -8.43 -3.61 -18.53
N THR A 95 -7.58 -3.32 -19.52
CA THR A 95 -7.97 -2.83 -20.84
C THR A 95 -8.74 -3.89 -21.60
N ASN A 96 -8.29 -5.15 -21.64
CA ASN A 96 -9.07 -6.21 -22.29
C ASN A 96 -10.44 -6.42 -21.61
N HIS A 97 -10.51 -6.29 -20.29
CA HIS A 97 -11.79 -6.35 -19.57
C HIS A 97 -12.70 -5.16 -19.90
N SER A 98 -12.15 -3.94 -19.97
CA SER A 98 -12.90 -2.71 -20.22
C SER A 98 -13.19 -2.45 -21.69
N GLU A 99 -12.31 -2.80 -22.64
CA GLU A 99 -12.56 -2.72 -24.08
C GLU A 99 -13.61 -3.75 -24.51
N MET A 100 -13.66 -4.94 -23.89
CA MET A 100 -14.82 -5.83 -24.02
C MET A 100 -16.10 -5.21 -23.44
N LEU A 101 -16.00 -4.19 -22.58
CA LEU A 101 -17.11 -3.38 -22.06
C LEU A 101 -17.33 -2.05 -22.83
N VAL A 102 -16.39 -1.58 -23.68
CA VAL A 102 -16.41 -0.25 -24.34
C VAL A 102 -16.44 -0.33 -25.88
N PHE A 103 -15.92 -1.38 -26.54
CA PHE A 103 -16.24 -1.70 -27.95
C PHE A 103 -17.69 -2.23 -28.14
N VAL A 104 -18.48 -2.06 -27.08
CA VAL A 104 -19.85 -2.48 -26.80
C VAL A 104 -20.91 -1.67 -27.56
N VAL A 105 -20.53 -0.64 -28.32
CA VAL A 105 -21.46 0.03 -29.23
C VAL A 105 -21.48 -0.62 -30.63
N ALA A 106 -20.59 -1.56 -30.97
CA ALA A 106 -20.45 -1.97 -32.38
C ALA A 106 -20.56 -3.46 -32.77
N ARG A 107 -20.29 -4.49 -31.94
CA ARG A 107 -20.40 -5.90 -32.42
C ARG A 107 -20.75 -6.97 -31.35
N GLU A 108 -21.94 -7.57 -31.49
CA GLU A 108 -22.46 -8.93 -31.23
C GLU A 108 -21.80 -9.95 -30.25
N SER A 109 -20.91 -9.57 -29.32
CA SER A 109 -20.35 -10.49 -28.32
C SER A 109 -20.39 -9.91 -26.91
N LEU A 110 -21.55 -9.40 -26.50
CA LEU A 110 -21.76 -8.78 -25.20
C LEU A 110 -21.98 -9.80 -24.10
N LEU A 111 -21.19 -9.68 -23.03
CA LEU A 111 -21.63 -9.99 -21.67
C LEU A 111 -22.54 -8.85 -21.23
N ASP A 112 -23.82 -8.89 -21.62
CA ASP A 112 -24.79 -8.09 -20.91
C ASP A 112 -24.87 -8.66 -19.48
N VAL A 113 -24.67 -7.83 -18.46
CA VAL A 113 -24.77 -8.26 -17.06
C VAL A 113 -26.14 -8.90 -16.80
N SER A 114 -27.16 -8.50 -17.57
CA SER A 114 -28.48 -9.13 -17.57
C SER A 114 -28.48 -10.61 -17.97
N GLN A 115 -27.44 -11.10 -18.68
CA GLN A 115 -27.30 -12.49 -19.12
C GLN A 115 -26.68 -13.41 -18.06
N LEU A 116 -26.18 -12.87 -16.95
CA LEU A 116 -25.60 -13.65 -15.86
C LEU A 116 -26.38 -13.42 -14.56
N LEU A 117 -26.74 -14.51 -13.89
CA LEU A 117 -27.32 -14.50 -12.55
C LEU A 117 -26.25 -14.87 -11.52
N PHE A 118 -25.91 -13.92 -10.66
CA PHE A 118 -25.00 -14.12 -9.54
C PHE A 118 -25.80 -14.50 -8.29
N THR A 119 -25.39 -15.57 -7.62
CA THR A 119 -26.01 -16.02 -6.37
C THR A 119 -25.13 -15.73 -5.17
N ASN A 120 -25.75 -15.63 -3.99
CA ASN A 120 -25.03 -15.54 -2.71
C ASN A 120 -24.16 -16.78 -2.40
N THR A 121 -24.35 -17.89 -3.11
CA THR A 121 -23.55 -19.12 -2.97
C THR A 121 -22.25 -19.12 -3.78
N HIS A 122 -21.84 -17.96 -4.34
CA HIS A 122 -20.68 -17.84 -5.23
C HIS A 122 -20.78 -18.71 -6.50
N LYS A 123 -22.01 -18.90 -7.00
CA LYS A 123 -22.28 -19.57 -8.27
C LYS A 123 -22.86 -18.59 -9.27
N ILE A 124 -22.53 -18.79 -10.54
CA ILE A 124 -23.06 -18.01 -11.65
C ILE A 124 -23.92 -18.94 -12.52
N TYR A 125 -25.08 -18.44 -12.92
CA TYR A 125 -26.00 -19.11 -13.85
C TYR A 125 -26.21 -18.24 -15.08
N ALA A 126 -26.56 -18.84 -16.22
CA ALA A 126 -27.03 -18.10 -17.37
C ALA A 126 -28.44 -17.54 -17.06
N ALA A 127 -28.66 -16.25 -17.26
CA ALA A 127 -29.98 -15.63 -17.08
C ALA A 127 -30.89 -15.82 -18.30
N GLY A 128 -30.29 -16.02 -19.48
CA GLY A 128 -30.98 -16.14 -20.76
C GLY A 128 -30.31 -17.16 -21.68
N LYS A 129 -30.77 -17.23 -22.93
CA LYS A 129 -30.17 -18.10 -23.95
C LYS A 129 -28.86 -17.49 -24.46
N ILE A 130 -27.76 -18.22 -24.31
CA ILE A 130 -26.43 -17.79 -24.75
C ILE A 130 -25.95 -18.72 -25.86
N LYS A 131 -25.55 -18.16 -27.01
CA LYS A 131 -25.03 -18.95 -28.14
C LYS A 131 -23.68 -19.60 -27.77
N LYS A 132 -23.37 -20.74 -28.39
CA LYS A 132 -22.04 -21.37 -28.28
C LYS A 132 -20.95 -20.35 -28.63
N HIS A 133 -19.93 -20.24 -27.78
CA HIS A 133 -18.85 -19.24 -27.86
C HIS A 133 -19.27 -17.75 -27.86
N GLY A 134 -20.56 -17.44 -27.70
CA GLY A 134 -21.07 -16.06 -27.61
C GLY A 134 -20.70 -15.38 -26.29
N LEU A 135 -20.38 -16.18 -25.27
CA LEU A 135 -19.90 -15.73 -23.97
C LEU A 135 -18.40 -16.02 -23.83
N LYS A 136 -17.61 -14.98 -23.54
CA LYS A 136 -16.19 -15.08 -23.17
C LYS A 136 -15.95 -14.34 -21.86
N ILE A 137 -15.52 -15.06 -20.83
CA ILE A 137 -15.23 -14.49 -19.52
C ILE A 137 -13.73 -14.47 -19.30
N TYR A 138 -13.19 -13.29 -18.99
CA TYR A 138 -11.77 -13.06 -18.74
C TYR A 138 -11.50 -12.90 -17.25
N PRO A 139 -10.33 -13.35 -16.76
CA PRO A 139 -9.93 -13.11 -15.38
C PRO A 139 -9.62 -11.63 -15.18
N PHE A 140 -9.86 -11.16 -13.96
CA PHE A 140 -9.59 -9.79 -13.56
C PHE A 140 -9.05 -9.78 -12.13
N GLY A 141 -8.02 -8.96 -11.89
CA GLY A 141 -7.45 -8.78 -10.56
C GLY A 141 -5.99 -8.29 -10.59
N SER A 142 -5.32 -8.37 -9.44
CA SER A 142 -3.91 -8.02 -9.32
C SER A 142 -3.03 -9.14 -9.88
N VAL A 143 -1.91 -8.79 -10.50
CA VAL A 143 -0.98 -9.76 -11.08
C VAL A 143 0.27 -9.92 -10.22
N GLN A 144 0.75 -11.16 -10.10
CA GLN A 144 1.98 -11.49 -9.39
C GLN A 144 2.89 -12.32 -10.28
N LEU A 145 4.15 -11.89 -10.46
CA LEU A 145 5.15 -12.65 -11.20
C LEU A 145 5.40 -13.99 -10.51
N LEU A 146 5.31 -15.08 -11.28
CA LEU A 146 5.61 -16.41 -10.79
C LEU A 146 7.13 -16.64 -10.86
N LYS A 147 7.75 -17.04 -9.74
CA LYS A 147 9.19 -17.36 -9.71
C LYS A 147 9.50 -18.48 -10.70
N GLU A 148 10.63 -18.40 -11.40
CA GLU A 148 11.02 -19.37 -12.43
C GLU A 148 11.04 -20.82 -11.92
N ASP A 149 11.46 -21.04 -10.67
CA ASP A 149 11.45 -22.37 -10.05
C ASP A 149 10.04 -22.96 -9.95
N LEU A 150 9.02 -22.11 -9.79
CA LEU A 150 7.61 -22.53 -9.75
C LEU A 150 7.03 -22.69 -11.16
N ALA A 151 7.55 -21.94 -12.14
CA ALA A 151 7.19 -22.12 -13.54
C ALA A 151 7.66 -23.49 -14.07
N LYS A 152 8.79 -24.00 -13.56
CA LYS A 152 9.35 -25.33 -13.92
C LYS A 152 8.79 -26.48 -13.10
N LYS A 153 8.13 -26.22 -11.96
CA LYS A 153 7.52 -27.29 -11.16
C LYS A 153 6.33 -27.89 -11.90
N GLN A 154 6.12 -29.19 -11.68
CA GLN A 154 5.09 -30.02 -12.32
C GLN A 154 3.73 -29.31 -12.41
N GLU A 155 3.03 -29.49 -13.54
CA GLU A 155 1.68 -28.96 -13.84
C GLU A 155 0.72 -29.09 -12.65
N ALA A 156 0.87 -30.13 -11.83
CA ALA A 156 0.12 -30.34 -10.60
C ALA A 156 0.14 -29.16 -9.61
N GLN A 157 1.25 -28.42 -9.48
CA GLN A 157 1.33 -27.25 -8.59
C GLN A 157 0.77 -25.97 -9.21
N GLN A 158 0.63 -25.95 -10.53
CA GLN A 158 0.02 -24.87 -11.27
C GLN A 158 -1.50 -25.07 -11.41
N ALA A 159 -1.99 -26.30 -11.18
CA ALA A 159 -3.39 -26.65 -11.28
C ALA A 159 -4.27 -25.77 -10.38
N GLY A 160 -5.10 -24.93 -11.01
CA GLY A 160 -6.02 -24.02 -10.33
C GLY A 160 -5.51 -22.59 -10.17
N LYS A 161 -4.27 -22.30 -10.58
CA LYS A 161 -3.81 -20.92 -10.73
C LYS A 161 -4.21 -20.39 -12.10
N VAL A 162 -4.67 -19.15 -12.14
CA VAL A 162 -4.92 -18.45 -13.40
C VAL A 162 -3.63 -17.80 -13.83
N LEU A 163 -3.02 -18.31 -14.90
CA LEU A 163 -1.71 -17.89 -15.38
C LEU A 163 -1.83 -17.13 -16.70
N LEU A 164 -1.19 -15.96 -16.77
CA LEU A 164 -0.94 -15.21 -18.00
C LEU A 164 0.46 -15.54 -18.48
N LYS A 165 0.67 -15.62 -19.79
CA LYS A 165 1.99 -15.87 -20.37
C LYS A 165 2.38 -14.73 -21.32
N VAL A 166 3.50 -14.09 -21.03
CA VAL A 166 4.10 -13.08 -21.91
C VAL A 166 4.89 -13.82 -22.99
N LYS A 167 4.51 -13.66 -24.26
CA LYS A 167 5.14 -14.41 -25.37
C LYS A 167 6.58 -13.98 -25.63
N SER A 168 6.88 -12.69 -25.50
CA SER A 168 8.22 -12.14 -25.77
C SER A 168 9.25 -12.60 -24.74
N SER A 169 8.91 -12.57 -23.45
CA SER A 169 9.83 -12.94 -22.36
C SER A 169 9.67 -14.38 -21.87
N GLY A 170 8.58 -15.07 -22.23
CA GLY A 170 8.23 -16.39 -21.72
C GLY A 170 7.78 -16.42 -20.26
N ARG A 171 7.75 -15.26 -19.59
CA ARG A 171 7.40 -15.13 -18.17
C ARG A 171 5.92 -15.40 -17.93
N GLN A 172 5.62 -15.90 -16.73
CA GLN A 172 4.27 -16.22 -16.31
C GLN A 172 3.84 -15.34 -15.12
N TYR A 173 2.63 -14.81 -15.20
CA TYR A 173 2.02 -14.00 -14.16
C TYR A 173 0.78 -14.69 -13.62
N GLN A 174 0.69 -14.87 -12.31
CA GLN A 174 -0.52 -15.34 -11.66
C GLN A 174 -1.50 -14.19 -11.45
N VAL A 175 -2.74 -14.35 -11.91
CA VAL A 175 -3.83 -13.42 -11.58
C VAL A 175 -4.42 -13.83 -10.23
N LEU A 176 -4.44 -12.88 -9.29
CA LEU A 176 -5.07 -13.02 -7.99
C LEU A 176 -6.43 -12.34 -8.03
N ALA A 177 -7.47 -13.06 -7.60
CA ALA A 177 -8.82 -12.53 -7.53
C ALA A 177 -8.88 -11.27 -6.64
N GLY A 178 -9.57 -10.24 -7.11
CA GLY A 178 -9.92 -9.09 -6.26
C GLY A 178 -10.81 -9.52 -5.09
N LYS A 179 -10.73 -8.81 -3.97
CA LYS A 179 -11.67 -9.00 -2.87
C LYS A 179 -13.06 -8.56 -3.33
N VAL A 180 -14.02 -9.48 -3.27
CA VAL A 180 -15.42 -9.15 -3.57
C VAL A 180 -16.04 -8.54 -2.33
N ASP A 181 -16.59 -7.34 -2.49
CA ASP A 181 -17.31 -6.64 -1.45
C ASP A 181 -18.71 -6.31 -1.97
N ILE A 182 -19.64 -7.27 -1.82
CA ILE A 182 -21.02 -7.19 -2.32
C ILE A 182 -21.77 -6.04 -1.63
N GLN A 183 -21.33 -5.64 -0.43
CA GLN A 183 -21.99 -4.59 0.34
C GLN A 183 -21.56 -3.18 -0.09
N LYS A 184 -20.48 -3.04 -0.85
CA LYS A 184 -20.02 -1.73 -1.34
C LYS A 184 -20.60 -1.44 -2.72
N GLU A 185 -21.12 -0.24 -2.89
CA GLU A 185 -21.55 0.30 -4.18
C GLU A 185 -20.43 0.28 -5.23
N THR A 186 -19.18 0.45 -4.81
CA THR A 186 -17.99 0.39 -5.67
C THR A 186 -17.33 -0.99 -5.71
N GLY A 187 -18.04 -2.03 -5.28
CA GLY A 187 -17.54 -3.42 -5.31
C GLY A 187 -17.43 -3.94 -6.75
N ALA A 188 -16.51 -4.87 -6.99
CA ALA A 188 -16.38 -5.57 -8.27
C ALA A 188 -16.49 -7.09 -8.04
N ILE A 189 -17.24 -7.77 -8.91
CA ILE A 189 -17.36 -9.24 -8.90
C ILE A 189 -16.55 -9.79 -10.09
N PRO A 190 -15.40 -10.44 -9.84
CA PRO A 190 -14.57 -11.00 -10.90
C PRO A 190 -15.15 -12.36 -11.33
N ALA A 191 -16.11 -12.33 -12.26
CA ALA A 191 -16.92 -13.48 -12.68
C ALA A 191 -16.11 -14.75 -12.99
N PHE A 192 -14.92 -14.60 -13.60
CA PHE A 192 -14.02 -15.73 -13.89
C PHE A 192 -13.73 -16.60 -12.66
N PHE A 193 -13.50 -15.98 -11.50
CA PHE A 193 -13.14 -16.68 -10.26
C PHE A 193 -14.34 -17.24 -9.51
N TRP A 194 -15.56 -16.97 -9.98
CA TRP A 194 -16.82 -17.43 -9.42
C TRP A 194 -17.41 -18.61 -10.20
N ILE A 195 -16.81 -18.98 -11.33
CA ILE A 195 -17.20 -20.18 -12.07
C ILE A 195 -16.42 -21.36 -11.46
N PRO A 196 -17.09 -22.30 -10.78
CA PRO A 196 -16.42 -23.45 -10.19
C PRO A 196 -15.89 -24.38 -11.28
N SER A 197 -14.83 -25.11 -10.94
CA SER A 197 -14.33 -26.22 -11.75
C SER A 197 -15.09 -27.52 -11.42
N THR A 198 -15.36 -28.34 -12.44
CA THR A 198 -15.86 -29.72 -12.29
C THR A 198 -14.84 -30.73 -12.87
N GLU A 199 -14.76 -31.92 -12.27
CA GLU A 199 -13.98 -33.05 -12.78
C GLU A 199 -14.77 -33.89 -13.79
N GLU A 200 -16.07 -33.63 -13.94
CA GLU A 200 -16.92 -34.32 -14.90
C GLU A 200 -17.05 -33.51 -16.18
N GLU A 201 -16.52 -34.03 -17.28
CA GLU A 201 -16.55 -33.35 -18.58
C GLU A 201 -17.99 -33.11 -19.08
N ALA A 202 -18.95 -33.97 -18.71
CA ALA A 202 -20.34 -33.86 -19.12
C ALA A 202 -21.09 -32.70 -18.44
N GLU A 203 -20.72 -32.36 -17.20
CA GLU A 203 -21.30 -31.25 -16.43
C GLU A 203 -20.73 -29.89 -16.85
N ALA A 204 -19.55 -29.88 -17.49
CA ALA A 204 -18.89 -28.66 -17.91
C ALA A 204 -19.64 -27.94 -19.04
N THR A 205 -20.21 -26.80 -18.69
CA THR A 205 -20.85 -25.85 -19.62
C THR A 205 -19.86 -24.92 -20.33
N MET A 206 -18.66 -24.75 -19.78
CA MET A 206 -17.63 -23.82 -20.24
C MET A 206 -16.31 -24.53 -20.54
N ASP A 207 -15.63 -24.08 -21.60
CA ASP A 207 -14.28 -24.50 -21.97
C ASP A 207 -13.26 -23.44 -21.53
N LEU A 208 -12.17 -23.89 -20.90
CA LEU A 208 -11.00 -23.05 -20.65
C LEU A 208 -10.16 -22.98 -21.92
N SER A 209 -10.04 -21.78 -22.48
CA SER A 209 -9.23 -21.50 -23.68
C SER A 209 -8.28 -20.33 -23.43
N SER A 210 -7.35 -20.06 -24.34
CA SER A 210 -6.54 -18.87 -24.29
C SER A 210 -6.82 -17.93 -25.48
N THR A 211 -6.56 -16.65 -25.28
CA THR A 211 -6.60 -15.63 -26.34
C THR A 211 -5.36 -14.77 -26.25
N VAL A 212 -4.88 -14.31 -27.40
CA VAL A 212 -3.64 -13.53 -27.48
C VAL A 212 -4.01 -12.06 -27.63
N TYR A 213 -3.81 -11.28 -26.57
CA TYR A 213 -4.01 -9.84 -26.55
C TYR A 213 -2.82 -9.14 -27.23
N GLN A 214 -3.14 -8.35 -28.27
CA GLN A 214 -2.17 -7.57 -29.06
C GLN A 214 -0.94 -8.38 -29.52
N GLY A 215 -1.08 -9.68 -29.74
CA GLY A 215 0.01 -10.55 -30.20
C GLY A 215 1.06 -10.93 -29.14
N TRP A 216 1.13 -10.24 -28.00
CA TRP A 216 2.22 -10.40 -27.03
C TRP A 216 1.82 -11.06 -25.70
N LEU A 217 0.55 -10.97 -25.30
CA LEU A 217 0.08 -11.50 -24.01
C LEU A 217 -0.97 -12.60 -24.22
N GLU A 218 -0.70 -13.80 -23.72
CA GLU A 218 -1.68 -14.89 -23.71
C GLU A 218 -2.49 -14.86 -22.41
N ILE A 219 -3.80 -14.65 -22.55
CA ILE A 219 -4.76 -14.51 -21.45
C ILE A 219 -5.73 -15.69 -21.50
N PRO A 220 -5.88 -16.48 -20.41
CA PRO A 220 -6.88 -17.53 -20.32
C PRO A 220 -8.28 -16.91 -20.26
N CYS A 221 -9.26 -17.55 -20.87
CA CYS A 221 -10.64 -17.12 -20.88
C CYS A 221 -11.58 -18.34 -20.93
N LEU A 222 -12.72 -18.22 -20.26
CA LEU A 222 -13.76 -19.24 -20.26
C LEU A 222 -14.75 -18.94 -21.39
N LYS A 223 -15.05 -19.93 -22.22
CA LYS A 223 -16.00 -19.81 -23.34
C LYS A 223 -17.13 -20.80 -23.20
N ALA A 224 -18.35 -20.43 -23.58
CA ALA A 224 -19.47 -21.37 -23.61
C ALA A 224 -19.18 -22.53 -24.58
N ARG A 225 -19.15 -23.77 -24.05
CA ARG A 225 -18.87 -25.02 -24.78
C ARG A 225 -20.03 -25.41 -25.69
N LYS A 226 -21.25 -25.25 -25.16
CA LYS A 226 -22.53 -25.50 -25.82
C LYS A 226 -23.42 -24.26 -25.66
N PRO A 227 -24.49 -24.10 -26.48
CA PRO A 227 -25.49 -23.08 -26.23
C PRO A 227 -26.08 -23.28 -24.82
N LEU A 228 -26.12 -22.22 -24.01
CA LEU A 228 -26.62 -22.28 -22.64
C LEU A 228 -28.08 -21.84 -22.60
N GLN A 229 -28.90 -22.52 -21.81
CA GLN A 229 -30.27 -22.11 -21.51
C GLN A 229 -30.31 -21.27 -20.23
N ALA A 230 -31.39 -20.51 -20.05
CA ALA A 230 -31.64 -19.79 -18.81
C ALA A 230 -31.72 -20.77 -17.62
N GLY A 231 -31.05 -20.44 -16.52
CA GLY A 231 -30.96 -21.26 -15.32
C GLY A 231 -29.83 -22.30 -15.32
N GLU A 232 -29.08 -22.47 -16.41
CA GLU A 232 -27.93 -23.40 -16.42
C GLU A 232 -26.75 -22.82 -15.64
N GLN A 233 -26.16 -23.63 -14.75
CA GLN A 233 -25.00 -23.20 -13.97
C GLN A 233 -23.75 -23.18 -14.84
N LEU A 234 -23.00 -22.08 -14.79
CA LEU A 234 -21.69 -21.99 -15.42
C LEU A 234 -20.67 -22.77 -14.57
N GLN A 235 -20.08 -23.79 -15.18
CA GLN A 235 -18.97 -24.58 -14.65
C GLN A 235 -18.00 -24.94 -15.77
N TYR A 236 -16.72 -25.04 -15.47
CA TYR A 236 -15.69 -25.41 -16.45
C TYR A 236 -14.99 -26.72 -16.08
N TYR A 237 -14.63 -27.50 -17.09
CA TYR A 237 -13.93 -28.76 -16.88
C TYR A 237 -12.49 -28.49 -16.44
N LYS A 238 -12.08 -29.13 -15.34
CA LYS A 238 -10.69 -29.19 -14.90
C LYS A 238 -10.31 -30.66 -14.77
N PRO A 239 -9.42 -31.18 -15.64
CA PRO A 239 -9.05 -32.59 -15.57
C PRO A 239 -8.45 -32.91 -14.19
N PRO A 240 -8.79 -34.06 -13.60
CA PRO A 240 -8.22 -34.48 -12.34
C PRO A 240 -6.71 -34.56 -12.51
N VAL A 241 -5.99 -33.83 -11.67
CA VAL A 241 -4.53 -33.90 -11.66
C VAL A 241 -4.19 -35.32 -11.24
N GLN A 242 -3.69 -36.13 -12.18
CA GLN A 242 -3.19 -37.46 -11.87
C GLN A 242 -1.98 -37.29 -10.94
N THR A 243 -2.23 -37.25 -9.63
CA THR A 243 -1.17 -37.24 -8.64
C THR A 243 -0.54 -38.62 -8.65
N GLY A 244 0.40 -38.84 -9.57
CA GLY A 244 1.12 -40.09 -9.78
C GLY A 244 2.01 -40.54 -8.60
N ARG A 245 1.72 -40.11 -7.37
CA ARG A 245 2.23 -40.77 -6.17
C ARG A 245 1.36 -41.98 -5.88
N LYS A 246 1.58 -43.07 -6.63
CA LYS A 246 1.38 -44.41 -6.07
C LYS A 246 2.20 -44.42 -4.79
N LYS A 247 1.55 -44.32 -3.62
CA LYS A 247 2.16 -44.66 -2.35
C LYS A 247 2.63 -46.10 -2.51
N LEU A 248 3.93 -46.31 -2.79
CA LEU A 248 4.52 -47.62 -2.52
C LEU A 248 4.19 -47.89 -1.06
N LYS A 249 3.29 -48.84 -0.81
CA LYS A 249 3.15 -49.43 0.51
C LYS A 249 4.50 -50.06 0.79
N THR A 250 5.35 -49.36 1.54
CA THR A 250 6.51 -49.97 2.16
C THR A 250 5.98 -50.97 3.16
N THR A 251 5.77 -52.20 2.71
CA THR A 251 5.54 -53.35 3.56
C THR A 251 6.76 -53.41 4.48
N ARG A 252 6.60 -53.03 5.75
CA ARG A 252 7.59 -53.26 6.79
C ARG A 252 7.69 -54.77 6.97
N LEU A 253 8.56 -55.42 6.20
CA LEU A 253 9.16 -56.68 6.60
C LEU A 253 10.14 -56.35 7.72
N ALA A 254 9.82 -56.82 8.92
CA ALA A 254 10.72 -56.80 10.05
C ALA A 254 11.94 -57.67 9.70
N PHE A 255 13.07 -57.04 9.39
CA PHE A 255 14.37 -57.69 9.39
C PHE A 255 15.21 -57.12 10.52
N GLY A 256 15.75 -58.04 11.31
CA GLY A 256 16.46 -57.79 12.55
C GLY A 256 17.79 -57.07 12.37
N LYS A 257 18.26 -56.60 13.52
CA LYS A 257 19.59 -56.07 13.80
C LYS A 257 20.71 -56.89 13.14
N ALA A 258 21.55 -56.24 12.34
CA ALA A 258 23.00 -56.46 12.28
C ALA A 258 23.71 -55.41 11.40
N GLY A 259 24.87 -54.94 11.85
CA GLY A 259 26.02 -54.71 10.95
C GLY A 259 26.18 -53.37 10.23
N PHE A 260 26.79 -52.41 10.93
CA PHE A 260 27.97 -51.62 10.51
C PHE A 260 28.52 -51.83 9.07
N VAL A 261 28.50 -50.81 8.19
CA VAL A 261 29.54 -50.50 7.17
C VAL A 261 29.51 -49.00 6.78
N GLN A 262 30.71 -48.44 6.54
CA GLN A 262 31.15 -47.06 6.29
C GLN A 262 30.48 -46.25 5.15
N PRO A 263 30.61 -44.90 5.16
CA PRO A 263 30.21 -44.03 4.06
C PRO A 263 31.26 -43.95 2.94
N PHE A 264 30.86 -44.34 1.73
CA PHE A 264 31.60 -44.16 0.48
C PHE A 264 31.56 -42.69 0.04
N LYS A 265 32.72 -42.03 -0.04
CA LYS A 265 32.90 -40.72 -0.68
C LYS A 265 32.95 -40.92 -2.20
N ALA A 266 31.94 -40.44 -2.92
CA ALA A 266 31.99 -40.36 -4.38
C ALA A 266 32.58 -39.01 -4.80
N SER A 267 33.83 -39.09 -5.27
CA SER A 267 34.57 -38.08 -6.03
C SER A 267 33.94 -37.90 -7.42
N TRP A 268 33.57 -36.67 -7.78
CA TRP A 268 33.27 -36.30 -9.16
C TRP A 268 34.44 -35.50 -9.73
N LYS A 269 35.30 -36.19 -10.48
CA LYS A 269 36.30 -35.58 -11.39
C LYS A 269 35.66 -35.37 -12.76
N GLY A 270 36.00 -34.22 -13.35
CA GLY A 270 35.42 -33.71 -14.58
C GLY A 270 35.78 -34.42 -15.88
N ARG A 271 35.09 -33.98 -16.94
CA ARG A 271 35.43 -34.05 -18.37
C ARG A 271 34.86 -32.76 -18.97
N SER A 272 35.70 -31.88 -19.50
CA SER A 272 36.34 -31.92 -20.83
C SER A 272 35.45 -31.23 -21.87
N ALA A 273 36.02 -30.17 -22.43
CA ALA A 273 35.57 -29.44 -23.59
C ALA A 273 35.43 -30.33 -24.84
N ASN A 274 34.46 -30.02 -25.70
CA ASN A 274 34.74 -29.76 -27.11
C ASN A 274 33.50 -29.26 -27.91
N SER A 275 33.76 -28.19 -28.66
CA SER A 275 33.46 -28.00 -30.09
C SER A 275 32.08 -27.54 -30.60
N MET A 276 32.22 -26.71 -31.65
CA MET A 276 31.29 -26.35 -32.74
C MET A 276 30.24 -25.29 -32.41
N SER A 277 30.45 -24.03 -32.83
CA SER A 277 30.34 -23.49 -34.20
C SER A 277 28.92 -23.60 -34.77
N CYS A 278 28.27 -22.46 -35.02
CA CYS A 278 27.67 -22.11 -36.31
C CYS A 278 26.89 -20.79 -36.23
N CYS A 279 27.13 -19.96 -37.25
CA CYS A 279 26.24 -18.98 -37.87
C CYS A 279 25.82 -17.73 -37.08
N SER A 280 26.67 -16.70 -37.20
CA SER A 280 26.28 -15.29 -37.24
C SER A 280 25.64 -14.96 -38.59
N THR A 281 24.34 -14.65 -38.60
CA THR A 281 23.70 -13.96 -39.73
C THR A 281 23.15 -12.65 -39.22
N CYS A 282 23.77 -11.56 -39.66
CA CYS A 282 23.40 -10.19 -39.36
C CYS A 282 22.07 -9.85 -40.06
N ALA A 283 21.07 -9.41 -39.29
CA ALA A 283 19.87 -8.78 -39.80
C ALA A 283 19.82 -7.32 -39.33
N PRO A 284 19.76 -6.32 -40.23
CA PRO A 284 19.53 -4.94 -39.84
C PRO A 284 18.06 -4.59 -40.03
N ALA A 285 17.38 -4.17 -38.96
CA ALA A 285 16.15 -3.39 -39.06
C ALA A 285 15.86 -2.69 -37.73
N SER A 286 16.53 -1.55 -37.52
CA SER A 286 16.17 -0.59 -36.48
C SER A 286 14.81 0.03 -36.82
N THR A 287 13.74 -0.54 -36.27
CA THR A 287 12.43 0.12 -36.26
C THR A 287 12.40 1.01 -35.03
N VAL A 288 12.54 2.32 -35.25
CA VAL A 288 12.42 3.34 -34.20
C VAL A 288 11.00 3.23 -33.63
N PRO A 289 10.81 2.96 -32.32
CA PRO A 289 9.48 2.90 -31.75
C PRO A 289 8.88 4.30 -31.79
N ALA A 290 7.74 4.41 -32.46
CA ALA A 290 6.91 5.62 -32.45
C ALA A 290 6.64 6.01 -30.99
N LEU A 291 7.19 7.17 -30.60
CA LEU A 291 6.88 7.85 -29.35
C LEU A 291 5.39 8.16 -29.34
N LEU A 292 4.61 7.25 -28.72
CA LEU A 292 3.24 7.49 -28.31
C LEU A 292 3.25 8.66 -27.34
N TRP A 293 2.95 9.86 -27.86
CA TRP A 293 2.62 11.02 -27.05
C TRP A 293 1.39 10.66 -26.21
N GLN A 294 1.63 10.23 -24.97
CA GLN A 294 0.57 10.04 -23.98
C GLN A 294 -0.12 11.40 -23.83
N ARG A 295 -1.38 11.45 -24.26
CA ARG A 295 -2.24 12.63 -24.10
C ARG A 295 -2.25 13.00 -22.62
N ALA A 296 -1.71 14.18 -22.31
CA ALA A 296 -1.80 14.75 -20.98
C ALA A 296 -3.28 14.87 -20.60
N MET A 297 -3.72 14.10 -19.62
CA MET A 297 -5.08 14.13 -19.11
C MET A 297 -5.15 15.21 -18.03
N VAL A 298 -6.05 16.17 -18.18
CA VAL A 298 -6.29 17.22 -17.18
C VAL A 298 -7.23 16.65 -16.12
N GLU A 299 -6.75 16.57 -14.87
CA GLU A 299 -7.57 16.19 -13.71
C GLU A 299 -7.97 17.44 -12.92
N ILE A 300 -9.27 17.69 -12.79
CA ILE A 300 -9.82 18.78 -11.98
C ILE A 300 -10.19 18.19 -10.61
N GLN A 301 -9.51 18.62 -9.56
CA GLN A 301 -9.79 18.21 -8.18
C GLN A 301 -10.42 19.36 -7.39
N GLU A 302 -11.60 19.12 -6.81
CA GLU A 302 -12.21 20.06 -5.87
C GLU A 302 -11.49 20.00 -4.51
N ARG A 303 -11.08 21.17 -3.99
CA ARG A 303 -10.43 21.29 -2.69
C ARG A 303 -11.16 22.29 -1.83
N VAL A 304 -11.48 21.89 -0.60
CA VAL A 304 -12.08 22.77 0.41
C VAL A 304 -10.96 23.45 1.19
N ALA A 305 -11.00 24.77 1.27
CA ALA A 305 -10.09 25.57 2.08
C ALA A 305 -10.89 26.39 3.09
N LEU A 306 -10.39 26.49 4.32
CA LEU A 306 -11.02 27.23 5.41
C LEU A 306 -10.09 28.34 5.90
N ALA A 307 -10.66 29.47 6.29
CA ALA A 307 -9.96 30.57 6.96
C ALA A 307 -10.71 30.90 8.25
N PHE A 308 -9.96 31.22 9.30
CA PHE A 308 -10.50 31.57 10.62
C PHE A 308 -9.75 32.79 11.16
N ALA A 309 -10.48 33.70 11.82
CA ALA A 309 -9.96 34.94 12.42
C ALA A 309 -9.07 35.78 11.47
N GLY A 310 -9.44 35.88 10.18
CA GLY A 310 -8.66 36.61 9.17
C GLY A 310 -7.32 35.95 8.79
N GLY A 311 -7.10 34.70 9.20
CA GLY A 311 -5.92 33.92 8.87
C GLY A 311 -5.85 33.48 7.40
N ARG A 312 -4.72 32.86 7.02
CA ARG A 312 -4.54 32.29 5.67
C ARG A 312 -5.49 31.12 5.44
N HIS A 313 -5.94 30.96 4.20
CA HIS A 313 -6.71 29.79 3.77
C HIS A 313 -5.88 28.52 3.94
N VAL A 314 -6.37 27.60 4.78
CA VAL A 314 -5.76 26.29 5.01
C VAL A 314 -6.52 25.25 4.19
N PRO A 315 -5.87 24.56 3.23
CA PRO A 315 -6.52 23.48 2.50
C PRO A 315 -6.76 22.29 3.43
N ILE A 316 -8.00 21.81 3.46
CA ILE A 316 -8.41 20.69 4.30
C ILE A 316 -8.23 19.37 3.54
N PRO A 317 -7.48 18.39 4.07
CA PRO A 317 -7.37 17.08 3.45
C PRO A 317 -8.73 16.37 3.38
N PRO A 318 -9.03 15.62 2.29
CA PRO A 318 -10.28 14.88 2.16
C PRO A 318 -10.56 13.91 3.31
N ALA A 319 -9.51 13.38 3.95
CA ALA A 319 -9.62 12.48 5.10
C ALA A 319 -10.22 13.12 6.37
N LEU A 320 -10.32 14.45 6.44
CA LEU A 320 -10.98 15.17 7.53
C LEU A 320 -12.41 15.60 7.16
N LEU A 321 -12.85 15.37 5.93
CA LEU A 321 -14.20 15.69 5.50
C LEU A 321 -15.06 14.43 5.61
N VAL A 322 -16.24 14.57 6.18
CA VAL A 322 -17.23 13.50 6.32
C VAL A 322 -18.53 13.99 5.72
N VAL A 323 -19.19 13.16 4.93
CA VAL A 323 -20.54 13.44 4.42
C VAL A 323 -21.51 12.67 5.31
N GLY A 324 -22.48 13.37 5.90
CA GLY A 324 -23.55 12.76 6.70
C GLY A 324 -24.59 12.04 5.83
N SER A 325 -25.49 11.30 6.46
CA SER A 325 -26.63 10.66 5.77
C SER A 325 -27.55 11.65 5.06
N ASP A 326 -27.59 12.89 5.56
CA ASP A 326 -28.34 14.03 5.03
C ASP A 326 -27.66 14.73 3.84
N GLY A 327 -26.47 14.26 3.42
CA GLY A 327 -25.65 14.91 2.40
C GLY A 327 -24.92 16.16 2.88
N SER A 328 -25.09 16.58 4.15
CA SER A 328 -24.34 17.70 4.71
C SER A 328 -22.87 17.35 4.86
N LYS A 329 -22.00 18.34 4.66
CA LYS A 329 -20.55 18.20 4.87
C LYS A 329 -20.19 18.52 6.32
N TYR A 330 -19.35 17.69 6.91
CA TYR A 330 -18.86 17.82 8.27
C TYR A 330 -17.32 17.84 8.28
N LEU A 331 -16.75 18.65 9.16
CA LEU A 331 -15.32 18.69 9.41
C LEU A 331 -14.97 17.88 10.67
N LYS A 332 -14.08 16.92 10.49
CA LYS A 332 -13.46 16.16 11.56
C LYS A 332 -12.31 16.96 12.20
N VAL A 333 -12.61 17.64 13.29
CA VAL A 333 -11.66 18.42 14.09
C VAL A 333 -10.81 17.45 14.91
N ARG A 334 -9.69 17.01 14.32
CA ARG A 334 -8.68 16.20 14.99
C ARG A 334 -7.67 17.11 15.71
N PRO A 335 -7.59 17.09 17.06
CA PRO A 335 -6.79 18.05 17.83
C PRO A 335 -5.28 18.01 17.56
N SER A 336 -4.77 16.89 17.04
CA SER A 336 -3.34 16.71 16.72
C SER A 336 -3.01 16.86 15.23
N HIS A 337 -4.00 17.18 14.38
CA HIS A 337 -3.77 17.27 12.95
C HIS A 337 -3.23 18.66 12.58
N GLY A 338 -2.08 18.71 11.90
CA GLY A 338 -1.38 19.97 11.62
C GLY A 338 -2.22 21.03 10.88
N ALA A 339 -3.09 20.62 9.95
CA ALA A 339 -4.00 21.56 9.27
C ALA A 339 -5.01 22.23 10.23
N ILE A 340 -5.55 21.47 11.19
CA ILE A 340 -6.50 21.99 12.18
C ILE A 340 -5.78 22.92 13.17
N CYS A 341 -4.60 22.52 13.66
CA CYS A 341 -3.79 23.37 14.52
C CYS A 341 -3.43 24.71 13.84
N LYS A 342 -3.03 24.67 12.56
CA LYS A 342 -2.71 25.89 11.78
C LYS A 342 -3.93 26.77 11.54
N LEU A 343 -5.10 26.15 11.32
CA LEU A 343 -6.35 26.87 11.09
C LEU A 343 -6.77 27.63 12.36
N ILE A 344 -6.73 26.99 13.53
CA ILE A 344 -7.20 27.57 14.79
C ILE A 344 -6.16 28.51 15.40
N CYS A 345 -4.90 28.09 15.48
CA CYS A 345 -3.86 28.83 16.21
C CYS A 345 -3.00 29.72 15.30
N GLY A 346 -3.17 29.65 13.98
CA GLY A 346 -2.37 30.38 13.00
C GLY A 346 -1.03 29.72 12.63
N GLU A 347 -0.53 30.04 11.44
CA GLU A 347 0.68 29.42 10.88
C GLU A 347 1.94 29.74 11.69
N ALA A 348 2.08 30.97 12.20
CA ALA A 348 3.25 31.41 12.94
C ALA A 348 3.43 30.62 14.25
N LYS A 349 2.39 30.55 15.08
CA LYS A 349 2.41 29.84 16.37
C LYS A 349 2.67 28.34 16.18
N CYS A 350 2.14 27.74 15.11
CA CYS A 350 2.39 26.33 14.81
C CYS A 350 3.82 26.03 14.34
N LYS A 351 4.55 27.00 13.77
CA LYS A 351 5.95 26.80 13.35
C LYS A 351 6.92 26.82 14.52
N GLU A 352 6.62 27.59 15.56
CA GLU A 352 7.42 27.66 16.78
C GLU A 352 7.32 26.37 17.62
N ALA A 353 6.14 25.73 17.61
CA ALA A 353 5.91 24.50 18.35
C ALA A 353 6.46 23.27 17.59
N LYS A 354 7.31 22.47 18.26
CA LYS A 354 7.87 21.23 17.67
C LYS A 354 6.81 20.17 17.35
N ASN A 355 5.66 20.18 18.05
CA ASN A 355 4.52 19.28 17.85
C ASN A 355 3.21 19.95 18.33
N PRO A 356 2.61 20.87 17.55
CA PRO A 356 1.39 21.56 17.97
C PRO A 356 0.22 20.58 18.08
N SER A 357 -0.42 20.53 19.23
CA SER A 357 -1.56 19.65 19.51
C SER A 357 -2.51 20.28 20.53
N LEU A 358 -3.80 20.32 20.19
CA LEU A 358 -4.89 20.77 21.06
C LEU A 358 -5.50 19.63 21.89
N ALA A 359 -4.93 18.42 21.83
CA ALA A 359 -5.50 17.24 22.49
C ALA A 359 -5.59 17.36 24.03
N ALA A 360 -4.86 18.29 24.65
CA ALA A 360 -4.87 18.54 26.09
C ALA A 360 -5.64 19.82 26.46
N SER A 361 -6.37 20.44 25.52
CA SER A 361 -7.19 21.62 25.76
C SER A 361 -8.34 21.30 26.72
N PRO A 362 -8.48 22.06 27.83
CA PRO A 362 -9.65 22.00 28.70
C PRO A 362 -10.97 22.29 27.97
N ALA A 363 -10.99 23.22 27.01
CA ALA A 363 -12.16 23.53 26.19
C ALA A 363 -12.61 22.31 25.37
N LEU A 364 -11.67 21.58 24.77
CA LEU A 364 -11.97 20.35 24.05
C LEU A 364 -12.60 19.29 24.98
N ALA A 365 -12.07 19.14 26.20
CA ALA A 365 -12.62 18.21 27.18
C ALA A 365 -14.05 18.61 27.60
N LYS A 366 -14.32 19.92 27.74
CA LYS A 366 -15.66 20.45 28.02
C LYS A 366 -16.66 20.14 26.90
N LEU A 367 -16.26 20.32 25.64
CA LEU A 367 -17.08 19.97 24.47
C LEU A 367 -17.40 18.48 24.44
N HIS A 368 -16.41 17.62 24.66
CA HIS A 368 -16.65 16.17 24.76
C HIS A 368 -17.61 15.81 25.90
N GLY A 369 -17.51 16.49 27.05
CA GLY A 369 -18.43 16.31 28.16
C GLY A 369 -19.87 16.72 27.81
N GLN A 370 -20.06 17.82 27.09
CA GLN A 370 -21.39 18.25 26.62
C GLN A 370 -22.00 17.26 25.63
N ILE A 371 -21.21 16.75 24.69
CA ILE A 371 -21.65 15.72 23.73
C ILE A 371 -22.05 14.44 24.45
N GLN A 372 -21.24 14.01 25.42
CA GLN A 372 -21.54 12.80 26.19
C GLN A 372 -22.83 12.95 26.99
N LYS A 373 -23.03 14.11 27.65
CA LYS A 373 -24.28 14.41 28.37
C LYS A 373 -25.50 14.42 27.44
N ALA A 374 -25.38 14.98 26.25
CA ALA A 374 -26.47 15.00 25.27
C ALA A 374 -26.76 13.62 24.64
N LEU A 375 -25.84 12.65 24.76
CA LEU A 375 -26.02 11.27 24.31
C LEU A 375 -26.51 10.33 25.41
N GLU A 376 -26.46 10.75 26.68
CA GLU A 376 -27.03 9.97 27.77
C GLU A 376 -28.56 10.04 27.65
N PRO A 377 -29.26 8.91 27.51
CA PRO A 377 -30.72 8.93 27.41
C PRO A 377 -31.27 9.47 28.73
N ASP A 378 -32.20 10.43 28.66
CA ASP A 378 -33.01 10.84 29.81
C ASP A 378 -33.66 9.57 30.37
N GLN A 379 -33.10 9.03 31.46
CA GLN A 379 -33.79 7.99 32.20
C GLN A 379 -34.95 8.68 32.92
N PRO A 380 -36.22 8.36 32.60
CA PRO A 380 -37.31 8.78 33.47
C PRO A 380 -37.02 8.19 34.85
N GLY A 381 -36.96 9.07 35.85
CA GLY A 381 -36.62 8.67 37.21
C GLY A 381 -37.61 7.65 37.72
N ASP A 382 -37.10 6.49 38.12
CA ASP A 382 -37.74 5.62 39.09
C ASP A 382 -36.67 4.74 39.79
N ASP A 383 -36.91 4.56 41.07
CA ASP A 383 -36.27 3.69 42.06
C ASP A 383 -35.00 4.19 42.79
N ILE A 384 -35.30 4.90 43.88
CA ILE A 384 -34.44 5.40 44.97
C ILE A 384 -33.77 4.28 45.81
N PHE A 385 -33.98 3.00 45.51
CA PHE A 385 -33.38 1.90 46.29
C PHE A 385 -32.88 0.76 45.41
N GLU A 386 -31.67 0.87 44.85
CA GLU A 386 -30.82 -0.31 44.65
C GLU A 386 -29.34 0.09 44.60
N ALA A 387 -28.68 -0.01 45.75
CA ALA A 387 -27.24 0.04 45.86
C ALA A 387 -26.64 -1.25 45.28
N LYS A 388 -26.06 -1.18 44.07
CA LYS A 388 -25.20 -2.26 43.54
C LYS A 388 -24.11 -1.74 42.60
N ASP A 389 -22.88 -1.85 43.10
CA ASP A 389 -21.58 -1.98 42.45
C ASP A 389 -21.35 -1.31 41.08
N CYS A 390 -20.45 -0.31 41.12
CA CYS A 390 -19.87 0.41 40.00
C CYS A 390 -19.03 -0.50 39.07
N LYS A 391 -19.68 -1.29 38.20
CA LYS A 391 -19.04 -1.84 37.01
C LYS A 391 -19.24 -0.85 35.85
N ARG A 392 -18.14 -0.26 35.37
CA ARG A 392 -18.10 0.61 34.18
C ARG A 392 -18.91 -0.02 33.04
N LYS A 393 -20.11 0.49 32.79
CA LYS A 393 -20.95 0.11 31.66
C LYS A 393 -20.21 0.50 30.38
N GLN A 394 -19.73 -0.51 29.65
CA GLN A 394 -19.27 -0.34 28.29
C GLN A 394 -20.51 0.05 27.47
N LEU A 395 -20.51 1.23 26.82
CA LEU A 395 -21.58 1.60 25.88
C LEU A 395 -21.64 0.51 24.80
N SER A 396 -22.58 -0.42 24.94
CA SER A 396 -23.03 -1.23 23.81
C SER A 396 -23.57 -0.25 22.77
N LYS A 397 -23.25 -0.49 21.50
CA LYS A 397 -23.83 0.25 20.38
C LYS A 397 -25.35 0.05 20.46
N LYS A 398 -26.06 0.94 21.14
CA LYS A 398 -27.51 1.01 21.09
C LYS A 398 -27.86 1.37 19.65
N ALA A 399 -28.67 0.55 19.00
CA ALA A 399 -29.05 0.70 17.61
C ALA A 399 -29.85 1.99 17.32
N ASP A 400 -30.29 2.70 18.37
CA ASP A 400 -31.17 3.87 18.31
C ASP A 400 -30.51 5.19 18.75
N ALA A 401 -29.18 5.26 18.81
CA ALA A 401 -28.54 6.55 19.10
C ALA A 401 -28.77 7.53 17.94
N PRO A 402 -29.20 8.79 18.21
CA PRO A 402 -29.38 9.78 17.15
C PRO A 402 -28.05 10.03 16.43
N GLU A 403 -28.11 10.11 15.10
CA GLU A 403 -26.92 10.30 14.26
C GLU A 403 -26.25 11.66 14.50
N THR A 404 -27.07 12.68 14.82
CA THR A 404 -26.65 14.05 15.11
C THR A 404 -27.03 14.46 16.53
N VAL A 405 -26.20 15.32 17.12
CA VAL A 405 -26.37 15.88 18.47
C VAL A 405 -26.20 17.39 18.38
N THR A 406 -27.12 18.14 18.97
CA THR A 406 -27.03 19.61 19.06
C THR A 406 -26.55 20.01 20.43
N ILE A 407 -25.50 20.85 20.51
CA ILE A 407 -25.01 21.41 21.77
C ILE A 407 -24.89 22.93 21.67
N SER A 408 -25.10 23.65 22.77
CA SER A 408 -24.93 25.11 22.82
C SER A 408 -23.49 25.47 23.20
N VAL A 409 -22.78 26.15 22.30
CA VAL A 409 -21.39 26.63 22.47
C VAL A 409 -21.36 28.14 22.25
N ASN A 410 -20.98 28.90 23.28
CA ASN A 410 -20.96 30.37 23.26
C ASN A 410 -22.29 31.02 22.82
N GLY A 411 -23.42 30.39 23.15
CA GLY A 411 -24.76 30.85 22.77
C GLY A 411 -25.21 30.47 21.36
N THR A 412 -24.38 29.74 20.60
CA THR A 412 -24.72 29.21 19.28
C THR A 412 -24.99 27.72 19.37
N ASP A 413 -26.09 27.25 18.78
CA ASP A 413 -26.40 25.83 18.69
C ASP A 413 -25.59 25.18 17.56
N VAL A 414 -24.72 24.25 17.95
CA VAL A 414 -23.78 23.56 17.06
C VAL A 414 -24.25 22.12 16.84
N VAL A 415 -24.44 21.75 15.57
CA VAL A 415 -24.80 20.40 15.16
C VAL A 415 -23.53 19.56 14.93
N LEU A 416 -23.46 18.43 15.62
CA LEU A 416 -22.33 17.50 15.63
C LEU A 416 -22.78 16.10 15.22
N LEU A 417 -21.91 15.35 14.53
CA LEU A 417 -22.14 13.92 14.32
C LEU A 417 -21.73 13.12 15.57
N ALA A 418 -22.59 12.20 16.01
CA ALA A 418 -22.34 11.36 17.17
C ALA A 418 -21.09 10.48 16.96
N PRO A 419 -20.17 10.41 17.95
CA PRO A 419 -18.98 9.58 17.83
C PRO A 419 -19.38 8.09 17.80
N LYS A 420 -18.90 7.36 16.79
CA LYS A 420 -19.13 5.91 16.64
C LYS A 420 -18.60 5.05 17.80
N SER A 421 -17.73 5.63 18.64
CA SER A 421 -17.13 4.99 19.80
C SER A 421 -16.74 6.04 20.84
N SER A 422 -16.90 5.73 22.13
CA SER A 422 -16.43 6.55 23.25
C SER A 422 -14.92 6.76 23.28
N LYS A 423 -14.14 5.96 22.53
CA LYS A 423 -12.69 6.12 22.38
C LYS A 423 -12.31 7.19 21.34
N THR A 424 -13.26 7.66 20.55
CA THR A 424 -13.00 8.65 19.50
C THR A 424 -12.86 10.02 20.15
N THR A 425 -11.67 10.61 20.01
CA THR A 425 -11.36 11.97 20.51
C THR A 425 -11.51 13.04 19.43
N ASP A 426 -12.01 12.65 18.26
CA ASP A 426 -12.23 13.56 17.14
C ASP A 426 -13.64 14.16 17.26
N LEU A 427 -13.77 15.49 17.20
CA LEU A 427 -15.07 16.17 17.06
C LEU A 427 -15.47 16.23 15.58
N ILE A 428 -16.74 16.06 15.25
CA ILE A 428 -17.22 16.09 13.85
C ILE A 428 -18.32 17.15 13.75
N VAL A 429 -17.94 18.33 13.27
CA VAL A 429 -18.77 19.56 13.28
C VAL A 429 -19.34 19.81 11.89
N LYS A 430 -20.62 20.19 11.80
CA LYS A 430 -21.23 20.58 10.51
C LYS A 430 -20.49 21.78 9.92
N MET A 431 -20.21 21.76 8.62
CA MET A 431 -19.46 22.82 7.92
C MET A 431 -20.30 24.06 7.63
N GLU A 432 -20.91 24.62 8.68
CA GLU A 432 -21.63 25.88 8.65
C GLU A 432 -20.78 26.98 9.31
N PRO A 433 -20.57 28.15 8.67
CA PRO A 433 -19.60 29.15 9.15
C PRO A 433 -19.79 29.54 10.62
N GLN A 434 -21.04 29.76 11.06
CA GLN A 434 -21.36 30.19 12.42
C GLN A 434 -21.05 29.09 13.46
N MET A 435 -21.39 27.84 13.15
CA MET A 435 -21.12 26.69 14.02
C MET A 435 -19.61 26.42 14.16
N MET A 436 -18.90 26.48 13.03
CA MET A 436 -17.45 26.29 12.99
C MET A 436 -16.73 27.39 13.77
N GLN A 437 -17.16 28.65 13.61
CA GLN A 437 -16.63 29.79 14.32
C GLN A 437 -16.78 29.63 15.84
N ALA A 438 -17.97 29.29 16.34
CA ALA A 438 -18.20 29.10 17.77
C ALA A 438 -17.27 28.04 18.40
N VAL A 439 -17.07 26.91 17.70
CA VAL A 439 -16.16 25.85 18.15
C VAL A 439 -14.70 26.31 18.11
N PHE A 440 -14.29 26.99 17.04
CA PHE A 440 -12.91 27.46 16.89
C PHE A 440 -12.56 28.58 17.87
N ASP A 441 -13.48 29.51 18.14
CA ASP A 441 -13.30 30.56 19.15
C ASP A 441 -13.06 29.93 20.52
N MET A 442 -13.83 28.89 20.88
CA MET A 442 -13.65 28.18 22.14
C MET A 442 -12.29 27.47 22.24
N LEU A 443 -11.84 26.82 21.15
CA LEU A 443 -10.55 26.11 21.12
C LEU A 443 -9.35 27.05 21.04
N ALA A 444 -9.53 28.23 20.45
CA ALA A 444 -8.46 29.22 20.29
C ALA A 444 -7.97 29.78 21.63
N VAL A 445 -8.83 29.85 22.65
CA VAL A 445 -8.49 30.29 24.02
C VAL A 445 -7.35 29.47 24.61
N ASP A 446 -7.31 28.16 24.33
CA ASP A 446 -6.33 27.24 24.93
C ASP A 446 -5.07 27.04 24.07
N CYS A 447 -4.99 27.63 22.88
CA CYS A 447 -3.91 27.38 21.92
C CYS A 447 -2.52 27.66 22.52
N GLU A 448 -2.38 28.78 23.25
CA GLU A 448 -1.07 29.21 23.77
C GLU A 448 -0.57 28.31 24.89
N ALA A 449 -1.44 28.01 25.86
CA ALA A 449 -1.14 27.11 26.97
C ALA A 449 -0.81 25.69 26.46
N CYS A 450 -1.57 25.19 25.49
CA CYS A 450 -1.35 23.85 24.94
C CYS A 450 -0.01 23.68 24.22
N PHE A 451 0.51 24.73 23.59
CA PHE A 451 1.73 24.64 22.79
C PHE A 451 3.00 24.92 23.61
N ARG A 452 2.91 25.73 24.67
CA ARG A 452 4.06 26.17 25.46
C ARG A 452 4.20 25.46 26.79
N GLU A 453 3.10 25.27 27.52
CA GLU A 453 3.15 24.92 28.94
C GLU A 453 2.85 23.46 29.21
N LEU A 454 2.02 22.83 28.37
CA LEU A 454 1.59 21.47 28.63
C LEU A 454 2.69 20.45 28.31
N PRO A 455 2.91 19.48 29.22
CA PRO A 455 3.90 18.44 29.03
C PRO A 455 3.59 17.67 27.74
N LYS A 456 4.65 17.45 26.94
CA LYS A 456 4.57 16.69 25.70
C LYS A 456 3.80 15.38 25.94
N ARG A 457 2.72 15.16 25.19
CA ARG A 457 1.88 13.95 25.29
C ARG A 457 2.77 12.72 25.39
N ALA A 458 2.72 12.03 26.52
CA ALA A 458 3.45 10.79 26.71
C ALA A 458 2.91 9.79 25.70
N TYR A 459 3.70 9.50 24.65
CA TYR A 459 3.32 8.50 23.67
C TYR A 459 3.49 7.14 24.33
N THR A 460 2.41 6.58 24.87
CA THR A 460 2.40 5.19 25.33
C THR A 460 2.63 4.35 24.08
N ARG A 461 3.86 3.88 23.90
CA ARG A 461 4.28 3.07 22.75
C ARG A 461 3.47 1.78 22.79
N SER A 462 2.32 1.78 22.12
CA SER A 462 1.40 0.65 22.07
C SER A 462 1.99 -0.42 21.15
N GLY A 463 2.93 -1.16 21.68
CA GLY A 463 3.54 -2.28 21.01
C GLY A 463 4.20 -3.16 22.05
N LYS A 464 3.70 -4.39 22.19
CA LYS A 464 4.44 -5.54 22.71
C LYS A 464 5.62 -5.87 21.77
N TYR A 465 6.43 -4.89 21.40
CA TYR A 465 7.76 -5.14 20.86
C TYR A 465 8.67 -5.25 22.07
N ARG A 466 8.53 -6.37 22.80
CA ARG A 466 9.56 -6.86 23.73
C ARG A 466 10.74 -7.22 22.84
N GLY A 467 11.53 -6.22 22.48
CA GLY A 467 12.83 -6.45 21.88
C GLY A 467 13.63 -7.26 22.89
N LYS A 468 13.96 -8.50 22.54
CA LYS A 468 15.15 -9.19 23.05
C LYS A 468 16.34 -8.28 22.72
N ARG A 469 16.62 -7.27 23.55
CA ARG A 469 17.95 -6.67 23.59
C ARG A 469 18.76 -7.49 24.57
N GLY A 470 19.85 -8.01 24.02
CA GLY A 470 20.80 -8.86 24.70
C GLY A 470 21.28 -8.25 26.00
N ARG A 471 21.43 -9.16 26.95
CA ARG A 471 22.18 -9.03 28.18
C ARG A 471 23.66 -8.86 27.82
N SER A 472 24.21 -7.68 28.02
CA SER A 472 25.63 -7.44 28.25
C SER A 472 25.78 -6.02 28.78
N GLU A 473 25.82 -5.88 30.10
CA GLU A 473 26.59 -4.88 30.86
C GLU A 473 26.09 -4.85 32.32
N GLU A 474 26.57 -5.83 33.08
CA GLU A 474 27.01 -5.70 34.48
C GLU A 474 28.37 -6.43 34.47
N HIS A 475 29.50 -5.83 34.82
CA HIS A 475 29.80 -5.39 36.17
C HIS A 475 30.93 -4.35 36.15
N SER A 476 30.67 -3.21 36.78
CA SER A 476 31.67 -2.25 37.23
C SER A 476 32.06 -2.59 38.67
N GLY A 477 33.37 -2.67 38.93
CA GLY A 477 33.96 -1.97 40.08
C GLY A 477 34.44 -2.79 41.28
N LYS A 478 35.67 -2.42 41.67
CA LYS A 478 36.41 -2.58 42.94
C LYS A 478 37.44 -3.72 42.89
N ASP A 479 38.73 -3.48 43.14
CA ASP A 479 39.26 -2.87 44.36
C ASP A 479 40.48 -1.94 44.15
N GLU A 480 40.56 -0.92 45.01
CA GLU A 480 41.79 -0.27 45.50
C GLU A 480 42.46 -1.21 46.51
N GLU A 481 43.79 -1.37 46.48
CA GLU A 481 44.71 -1.17 47.62
C GLU A 481 46.14 -1.63 47.28
N SER A 482 47.10 -0.88 47.86
CA SER A 482 48.57 -1.04 47.90
C SER A 482 49.38 -0.37 46.80
#